data_AF-A0A7M7Q9D5-F1
#
_entry.id   AF-A0A7M7Q9D5-F1
#
_cell.length_a   1.000
_cell.length_b   1.000
_cell.length_c   1.000
_cell.angle_alpha   90.00
_cell.angle_beta   90.00
_cell.angle_gamma   90.00
#
_symmetry.space_group_name_H-M   'P 1'
#
loop_
_entity.id
_entity.type
_entity.pdbx_description
1 polymer ?
#
loop_
_entity_poly.entity_id
_entity_poly.type
_entity_poly.pdbx_seq_one_letter_code
_entity_poly.pdbx_strand_id
1 'polypeptide(L)'
;MWEREKESDDDFLTASIAEGLRVTLHSSLQLTIYLLEYCDFKYVLTNKMNQDCLEQFFGIIRQAGCQNDHPTFPTFMQLYHLLSVYKILRLPEYGNCTVRETEKAPTITLDDFQAIFNDSTKSYRQEYLQI
;
A
#
# COMPACT_ATOMS: atom_id res chain seq x y z
N MET A 1 -29.46 -32.68 -26.54
CA MET A 1 -28.29 -33.22 -27.25
C MET A 1 -27.33 -32.07 -27.55
N TRP A 2 -26.71 -31.53 -26.49
CA TRP A 2 -25.57 -30.59 -26.53
C TRP A 2 -24.75 -30.69 -25.22
N GLU A 3 -24.85 -31.82 -24.50
CA GLU A 3 -24.13 -32.05 -23.24
C GLU A 3 -23.12 -33.17 -23.45
N ARG A 4 -21.88 -32.90 -23.01
CA ARG A 4 -20.66 -33.72 -23.08
C ARG A 4 -19.94 -33.73 -24.42
N GLU A 5 -19.26 -32.64 -24.72
CA GLU A 5 -17.88 -32.77 -25.17
C GLU A 5 -17.01 -32.97 -23.92
N LYS A 6 -16.27 -34.08 -23.91
CA LYS A 6 -15.19 -34.32 -22.96
C LYS A 6 -14.09 -33.31 -23.28
N GLU A 7 -13.99 -32.23 -22.52
CA GLU A 7 -12.73 -31.50 -22.42
C GLU A 7 -11.69 -32.48 -21.85
N SER A 8 -10.54 -32.59 -22.50
CA SER A 8 -9.36 -33.23 -21.93
C SER A 8 -9.06 -32.58 -20.59
N ASP A 9 -8.94 -33.36 -19.51
CA ASP A 9 -8.53 -32.86 -18.18
C ASP A 9 -7.18 -32.12 -18.20
N ASP A 10 -6.42 -32.21 -19.31
CA ASP A 10 -5.13 -31.58 -19.54
C ASP A 10 -5.20 -30.13 -20.07
N ASP A 11 -6.37 -29.60 -20.45
CA ASP A 11 -6.50 -28.23 -20.99
C ASP A 11 -7.02 -27.19 -19.98
N PHE A 12 -7.34 -27.61 -18.75
CA PHE A 12 -7.78 -26.69 -17.70
C PHE A 12 -6.59 -26.18 -16.85
N LEU A 13 -6.82 -25.08 -16.14
CA LEU A 13 -5.88 -24.55 -15.14
C LEU A 13 -5.40 -25.68 -14.22
N THR A 14 -4.11 -25.65 -13.84
CA THR A 14 -3.63 -26.55 -12.80
C THR A 14 -4.49 -26.39 -11.55
N ALA A 15 -4.72 -27.48 -10.81
CA ALA A 15 -5.59 -27.47 -9.64
C ALA A 15 -5.24 -26.36 -8.63
N SER A 16 -3.96 -26.01 -8.50
CA SER A 16 -3.50 -24.91 -7.65
C SER A 16 -3.91 -23.53 -8.17
N ILE A 17 -3.82 -23.27 -9.47
CA ILE A 17 -4.24 -21.99 -10.07
C ILE A 17 -5.77 -21.88 -10.01
N ALA A 18 -6.49 -22.95 -10.30
CA ALA A 18 -7.95 -22.99 -10.20
C ALA A 18 -8.43 -22.68 -8.77
N GLU A 19 -7.82 -23.29 -7.76
CA GLU A 19 -8.15 -23.03 -6.36
C GLU A 19 -7.75 -21.61 -5.95
N GLY A 20 -6.57 -21.14 -6.35
CA GLY A 20 -6.13 -19.77 -6.10
C GLY A 20 -7.11 -18.74 -6.68
N LEU A 21 -7.53 -18.92 -7.92
CA LEU A 21 -8.51 -18.07 -8.58
C LEU A 21 -9.86 -18.09 -7.84
N ARG A 22 -10.32 -19.27 -7.42
CA ARG A 22 -11.56 -19.42 -6.65
C ARG A 22 -11.51 -18.65 -5.34
N VAL A 23 -10.43 -18.79 -4.59
CA VAL A 23 -10.21 -18.09 -3.31
C VAL A 23 -10.15 -16.57 -3.54
N THR A 24 -9.44 -16.11 -4.56
CA THR A 24 -9.36 -14.68 -4.90
C THR A 24 -10.74 -14.11 -5.22
N LEU A 25 -11.50 -14.74 -6.12
CA LEU A 25 -12.84 -14.28 -6.49
C LEU A 25 -13.79 -14.27 -5.30
N HIS A 26 -13.77 -15.33 -4.48
CA HIS A 26 -14.63 -15.42 -3.31
C HIS A 26 -14.30 -14.33 -2.28
N SER A 27 -13.01 -14.12 -2.00
CA SER A 27 -12.55 -13.12 -1.04
C SER A 27 -12.82 -11.69 -1.52
N SER A 28 -12.60 -11.39 -2.80
CA SER A 28 -12.89 -10.08 -3.38
C SER A 28 -14.39 -9.76 -3.34
N LEU A 29 -15.25 -10.75 -3.59
CA LEU A 29 -16.70 -10.57 -3.49
C LEU A 29 -17.13 -10.29 -2.05
N GLN A 30 -16.69 -11.12 -1.10
CA GLN A 30 -16.99 -10.97 0.33
C GLN A 30 -16.56 -9.60 0.85
N LEU A 31 -15.34 -9.16 0.51
CA LEU A 31 -14.82 -7.86 0.90
C LEU A 31 -15.63 -6.70 0.27
N THR A 32 -16.01 -6.84 -1.00
CA THR A 32 -16.83 -5.82 -1.68
C THR A 32 -18.19 -5.67 -1.02
N ILE A 33 -18.87 -6.77 -0.71
CA ILE A 33 -20.16 -6.76 -0.01
C ILE A 33 -20.00 -6.11 1.37
N TYR A 34 -18.97 -6.49 2.13
CA TYR A 34 -18.69 -5.90 3.43
C TYR A 34 -18.52 -4.37 3.36
N LEU A 35 -17.74 -3.89 2.41
CA LEU A 35 -17.49 -2.45 2.24
C LEU A 35 -18.75 -1.67 1.83
N LEU A 36 -19.60 -2.24 0.98
CA LEU A 36 -20.82 -1.58 0.51
C LEU A 36 -21.93 -1.61 1.56
N GLU A 37 -22.15 -2.75 2.21
CA GLU A 37 -23.31 -2.94 3.11
C GLU A 37 -23.03 -2.55 4.56
N TYR A 38 -21.80 -2.80 5.06
CA TYR A 38 -21.46 -2.59 6.48
C TYR A 38 -20.65 -1.33 6.73
N CYS A 39 -19.86 -0.88 5.74
CA CYS A 39 -19.06 0.35 5.85
C CYS A 39 -19.69 1.55 5.13
N ASP A 40 -20.84 1.37 4.46
CA ASP A 40 -21.60 2.42 3.75
C ASP A 40 -20.77 3.15 2.67
N PHE A 41 -19.86 2.43 2.00
CA PHE A 41 -19.16 3.00 0.85
C PHE A 41 -20.06 3.02 -0.40
N LYS A 42 -20.03 4.11 -1.16
CA LYS A 42 -20.83 4.27 -2.39
C LYS A 42 -20.38 3.36 -3.54
N TYR A 43 -19.09 3.04 -3.60
CA TYR A 43 -18.48 2.20 -4.63
C TYR A 43 -17.15 1.64 -4.13
N VAL A 44 -16.70 0.54 -4.73
CA VAL A 44 -15.44 -0.12 -4.40
C VAL A 44 -14.54 -0.16 -5.63
N LEU A 45 -13.28 0.24 -5.46
CA LEU A 45 -12.26 0.18 -6.51
C LEU A 45 -11.47 -1.12 -6.40
N THR A 46 -11.87 -2.13 -7.17
CA THR A 46 -11.20 -3.45 -7.18
C THR A 46 -9.73 -3.38 -7.60
N ASN A 47 -9.33 -2.36 -8.37
CA ASN A 47 -7.92 -2.06 -8.68
C ASN A 47 -7.05 -1.77 -7.44
N LYS A 48 -7.63 -1.58 -6.26
CA LYS A 48 -6.88 -1.43 -5.00
C LYS A 48 -6.73 -2.72 -4.21
N MET A 49 -7.26 -3.84 -4.72
CA MET A 49 -7.16 -5.17 -4.09
C MET A 49 -5.97 -6.00 -4.62
N ASN A 50 -5.11 -5.43 -5.47
CA ASN A 50 -3.94 -6.10 -6.05
C ASN A 50 -2.61 -5.65 -5.39
N GLN A 51 -1.53 -6.33 -5.76
CA GLN A 51 -0.17 -6.04 -5.26
C GLN A 51 0.62 -5.07 -6.15
N ASP A 52 0.05 -4.61 -7.26
CA ASP A 52 0.71 -3.77 -8.26
C ASP A 52 1.36 -2.52 -7.66
N CYS A 53 0.71 -1.89 -6.67
CA CYS A 53 1.27 -0.72 -5.98
C CYS A 53 2.58 -1.05 -5.24
N LEU A 54 2.71 -2.26 -4.68
CA LEU A 54 3.94 -2.73 -4.04
C LEU A 54 5.00 -3.08 -5.08
N GLU A 55 4.62 -3.73 -6.18
CA GLU A 55 5.54 -4.06 -7.27
C GLU A 55 6.12 -2.80 -7.93
N GLN A 56 5.27 -1.79 -8.17
CA GLN A 56 5.70 -0.48 -8.63
C GLN A 56 6.68 0.17 -7.65
N PHE A 57 6.40 0.08 -6.34
CA PHE A 57 7.31 0.60 -5.32
C PHE A 57 8.67 -0.09 -5.33
N PHE A 58 8.71 -1.42 -5.46
CA PHE A 58 9.97 -2.15 -5.61
C PHE A 58 10.69 -1.79 -6.92
N GLY A 59 9.95 -1.51 -8.00
CA GLY A 59 10.51 -0.94 -9.23
C GLY A 59 11.21 0.41 -9.01
N ILE A 60 10.56 1.32 -8.27
CA ILE A 60 11.15 2.62 -7.90
C ILE A 60 12.42 2.44 -7.06
N ILE A 61 12.41 1.53 -6.09
CA ILE A 61 13.61 1.26 -5.27
C ILE A 61 14.77 0.75 -6.14
N ARG A 62 14.51 -0.20 -7.02
CA ARG A 62 15.54 -0.72 -7.95
C ARG A 62 16.08 0.38 -8.85
N GLN A 63 15.21 1.23 -9.40
CA GLN A 63 15.61 2.37 -10.22
C GLN A 63 16.42 3.42 -9.43
N ALA A 64 16.07 3.67 -8.17
CA ALA A 64 16.81 4.57 -7.29
C ALA A 64 18.22 4.04 -6.94
N GLY A 65 18.40 2.72 -6.95
CA GLY A 65 19.70 2.06 -6.84
C GLY A 65 20.58 2.17 -8.09
N CYS A 66 20.09 2.77 -9.18
CA CYS A 66 20.78 2.92 -10.46
C CYS A 66 21.31 1.57 -10.98
N GLN A 67 22.63 1.34 -10.97
CA GLN A 67 23.25 0.09 -11.44
C GLN A 67 23.13 -1.07 -10.43
N ASN A 68 22.51 -0.85 -9.27
CA ASN A 68 22.31 -1.86 -8.24
C ASN A 68 20.88 -2.42 -8.30
N ASP A 69 20.58 -3.18 -9.36
CA ASP A 69 19.26 -3.80 -9.60
C ASP A 69 18.85 -4.81 -8.53
N HIS A 70 19.83 -5.37 -7.82
CA HIS A 70 19.65 -6.34 -6.73
C HIS A 70 20.27 -5.81 -5.44
N PRO A 71 19.66 -4.78 -4.82
CA PRO A 71 20.23 -4.18 -3.63
C PRO A 71 20.27 -5.18 -2.47
N THR A 72 21.41 -5.24 -1.77
CA THR A 72 21.51 -5.94 -0.49
C THR A 72 20.57 -5.30 0.52
N PHE A 73 20.13 -6.07 1.53
CA PHE A 73 19.21 -5.61 2.56
C PHE A 73 19.55 -4.22 3.18
N PRO A 74 20.81 -3.90 3.55
CA PRO A 74 21.14 -2.57 4.08
C PRO A 74 20.91 -1.44 3.07
N THR A 75 21.25 -1.66 1.80
CA THR A 75 21.05 -0.69 0.71
C THR A 75 19.57 -0.49 0.43
N PHE A 76 18.78 -1.57 0.43
CA PHE A 76 17.33 -1.51 0.31
C PHE A 76 16.72 -0.65 1.43
N MET A 77 17.13 -0.87 2.69
CA MET A 77 16.63 -0.10 3.84
C MET A 77 17.00 1.38 3.75
N GLN A 78 18.22 1.71 3.31
CA GLN A 78 18.64 3.10 3.10
C GLN A 78 17.79 3.79 2.04
N LEU A 79 17.56 3.14 0.88
CA LEU A 79 16.72 3.66 -0.19
C LEU A 79 15.26 3.80 0.25
N TYR A 80 14.73 2.83 0.99
CA TYR A 80 13.39 2.86 1.56
C TYR A 80 13.19 4.08 2.46
N HIS A 81 14.11 4.33 3.40
CA HIS A 81 14.04 5.50 4.28
C HIS A 81 14.13 6.80 3.50
N LEU A 82 15.08 6.89 2.57
CA LEU A 82 15.27 8.07 1.72
C LEU A 82 13.99 8.40 0.93
N LEU A 83 13.40 7.43 0.25
CA LEU A 83 12.21 7.62 -0.56
C LEU A 83 10.98 7.95 0.29
N SER A 84 10.88 7.37 1.49
CA SER A 84 9.79 7.65 2.43
C SER A 84 9.82 9.10 2.91
N VAL A 85 11.01 9.58 3.31
CA VAL A 85 11.21 10.99 3.71
C VAL A 85 11.02 11.93 2.53
N TYR A 86 11.56 11.59 1.36
CA TYR A 86 11.43 12.39 0.15
C TYR A 86 9.98 12.61 -0.26
N LYS A 87 9.10 11.61 -0.13
CA LYS A 87 7.66 11.74 -0.41
C LYS A 87 6.93 12.69 0.53
N ILE A 88 7.39 12.83 1.77
CA ILE A 88 6.80 13.77 2.75
C ILE A 88 7.31 15.19 2.47
N LEU A 89 8.59 15.32 2.18
CA LEU A 89 9.23 16.63 1.98
C LEU A 89 8.93 17.24 0.60
N ARG A 90 8.79 16.43 -0.44
CA ARG A 90 8.45 16.93 -1.78
C ARG A 90 6.93 17.04 -1.90
N LEU A 91 6.47 18.29 -1.89
CA LEU A 91 5.09 18.63 -2.24
C LEU A 91 4.79 18.12 -3.67
N PRO A 92 3.64 17.46 -3.90
CA PRO A 92 3.26 17.00 -5.24
C PRO A 92 3.08 18.20 -6.17
N GLU A 93 3.81 18.22 -7.28
CA GLU A 93 3.76 19.31 -8.30
C GLU A 93 2.37 19.47 -8.94
N TYR A 94 1.53 18.43 -8.90
CA TYR A 94 0.19 18.39 -9.51
C TYR A 94 -0.88 17.89 -8.54
N GLY A 95 -0.92 18.42 -7.32
CA GLY A 95 -2.07 18.20 -6.44
C GLY A 95 -3.33 18.88 -7.00
N ASN A 96 -4.50 18.28 -6.82
CA ASN A 96 -5.82 18.91 -7.06
C ASN A 96 -6.11 20.11 -6.11
N CYS A 97 -5.08 20.71 -5.52
CA CYS A 97 -5.17 21.89 -4.70
C CYS A 97 -4.82 23.09 -5.58
N THR A 98 -5.81 23.89 -5.93
CA THR A 98 -5.56 25.24 -6.45
C THR A 98 -4.73 26.00 -5.40
N VAL A 99 -3.58 26.54 -5.78
CA VAL A 99 -2.78 27.41 -4.91
C VAL A 99 -3.67 28.60 -4.53
N ARG A 100 -4.27 28.55 -3.34
CA ARG A 100 -4.97 29.71 -2.79
C ARG A 100 -3.88 30.69 -2.39
N GLU A 101 -3.72 31.77 -3.15
CA GLU A 101 -2.75 32.85 -2.89
C GLU A 101 -3.05 33.66 -1.60
N THR A 102 -3.87 33.13 -0.70
CA THR A 102 -4.31 33.83 0.49
C THR A 102 -4.08 32.94 1.70
N GLU A 103 -3.29 33.50 2.63
CA GLU A 103 -2.86 32.98 3.92
C GLU A 103 -1.59 32.13 3.87
N LYS A 104 -0.56 32.62 4.58
CA LYS A 104 0.73 31.95 4.81
C LYS A 104 0.47 30.46 5.08
N ALA A 105 0.89 29.60 4.16
CA ALA A 105 0.88 28.17 4.39
C ALA A 105 1.58 27.89 5.75
N PRO A 106 1.05 27.00 6.59
CA PRO A 106 1.69 26.68 7.85
C PRO A 106 3.09 26.14 7.54
N THR A 107 4.11 26.93 7.90
CA THR A 107 5.51 26.52 7.77
C THR A 107 5.76 25.44 8.79
N ILE A 108 5.79 24.18 8.35
CA ILE A 108 6.22 23.07 9.20
C ILE A 108 7.71 23.25 9.46
N THR A 109 8.06 23.40 10.73
CA THR A 109 9.43 23.58 11.22
C THR A 109 10.00 22.26 11.75
N LEU A 110 11.32 22.18 11.90
CA LEU A 110 11.96 21.02 12.53
C LEU A 110 11.51 20.81 13.97
N ASP A 111 11.07 21.87 14.65
CA ASP A 111 10.56 21.81 16.02
C ASP A 111 9.22 21.04 16.08
N ASP A 112 8.39 21.16 15.05
CA ASP A 112 7.13 20.41 14.93
C ASP A 112 7.39 18.90 14.83
N PHE A 113 8.43 18.50 14.08
CA PHE A 113 8.84 17.10 14.00
C PHE A 113 9.38 16.60 15.35
N GLN A 114 10.20 17.40 16.05
CA GLN A 114 10.71 17.03 17.37
C GLN A 114 9.59 16.85 18.38
N ALA A 115 8.56 17.70 18.35
CA ALA A 115 7.40 17.57 19.22
C ALA A 115 6.64 16.25 18.99
N ILE A 116 6.40 15.88 17.72
CA ILE A 116 5.71 14.63 17.35
C ILE A 116 6.51 13.40 17.81
N PHE A 117 7.82 13.38 17.60
CA PHE A 117 8.64 12.23 17.99
C PHE A 117 8.85 12.14 19.51
N ASN A 118 8.94 13.27 20.22
CA ASN A 118 9.11 13.27 21.67
C ASN A 118 7.84 12.82 22.40
N ASP A 119 6.65 12.99 21.84
CA ASP A 119 5.39 12.55 22.45
C ASP A 119 5.25 11.01 22.44
N SER A 120 5.79 10.35 21.42
CA SER A 120 5.81 8.89 21.32
C SER A 120 6.65 8.19 22.41
N THR A 121 7.51 8.93 23.11
CA THR A 121 8.35 8.38 24.20
C THR A 121 7.61 8.28 25.55
N LYS A 122 6.43 8.89 25.69
CA LYS A 122 5.76 9.02 26.99
C LYS A 122 4.66 7.99 27.30
N SER A 123 4.21 7.15 26.36
CA SER A 123 2.96 6.39 26.58
C SER A 123 3.07 4.87 26.84
N TYR A 124 4.23 4.23 26.80
CA TYR A 124 4.29 2.74 26.88
C TYR A 124 5.12 2.15 28.03
N ARG A 125 5.67 2.97 28.94
CA ARG A 125 6.53 2.48 30.04
C ARG A 125 5.96 2.64 31.45
N GLN A 126 4.83 3.31 31.65
CA GLN A 126 4.27 3.54 32.99
C GLN A 126 3.16 2.57 33.42
N GLU A 127 2.60 1.73 32.54
CA GLU A 127 1.50 0.83 32.91
C GLU A 127 1.92 -0.53 33.51
N TYR A 128 3.22 -0.85 33.64
CA TYR A 128 3.67 -2.16 34.15
C TYR A 128 4.42 -2.12 35.50
N LEU A 129 4.25 -1.08 36.32
CA LEU A 129 4.86 -1.03 37.67
C LEU A 129 3.89 -0.71 38.80
N GLN A 130 2.61 -1.03 38.64
CA GLN A 130 1.65 -1.08 39.75
C GLN A 130 0.73 -2.31 39.68
N ILE A 131 1.31 -3.51 39.87
CA ILE A 131 0.68 -4.62 40.60
C ILE A 131 1.78 -5.32 41.39
#